data_AF-A0A3P0XKD5-F1
#
_entry.id   AF-A0A3P0XKD5-F1
#
_cell.length_a   1.000
_cell.length_b   1.000
_cell.length_c   1.000
_cell.angle_alpha   90.00
_cell.angle_beta   90.00
_cell.angle_gamma   90.00
#
_symmetry.space_group_name_H-M   'P 1'
#
loop_
_entity.id
_entity.type
_entity.pdbx_description
1 polymer ?
#
loop_
_entity_poly.entity_id
_entity_poly.type
_entity_poly.pdbx_seq_one_letter_code
_entity_poly.pdbx_strand_id
1 'polypeptide(L)'
;MKKLVRERTKMPKHRALPLFDQEDAISAEELLLRRILLAIEQPQPKRPLQCVTYKMPLPHYLRMKEAAQRWKLSYSDLLRIAMFYLTPALEAPSGELRALLETHRSSELQKQSERSLKRSLSLRKAKLAS
;
A
#
# COMPACT_ATOMS: atom_id res chain seq x y z
N MET A 1 -51.49 9.07 -43.05
CA MET A 1 -50.34 9.83 -43.59
C MET A 1 -49.83 10.80 -42.52
N LYS A 2 -48.50 10.77 -42.25
CA LYS A 2 -47.67 11.81 -41.59
C LYS A 2 -47.90 12.05 -40.08
N LYS A 3 -46.90 12.25 -39.22
CA LYS A 3 -45.47 11.91 -39.16
C LYS A 3 -45.07 12.13 -37.69
N LEU A 4 -44.20 11.26 -37.22
CA LEU A 4 -43.47 11.30 -35.95
C LEU A 4 -42.72 12.64 -35.78
N VAL A 5 -42.86 13.33 -34.63
CA VAL A 5 -41.93 14.38 -34.22
C VAL A 5 -41.47 14.09 -32.80
N ARG A 6 -40.28 13.48 -32.70
CA ARG A 6 -39.52 13.33 -31.46
C ARG A 6 -38.97 14.70 -31.06
N GLU A 7 -39.44 15.24 -29.95
CA GLU A 7 -38.77 16.36 -29.30
C GLU A 7 -37.42 15.90 -28.75
N ARG A 8 -36.33 16.41 -29.34
CA ARG A 8 -34.97 16.29 -28.82
C ARG A 8 -34.83 17.29 -27.67
N THR A 9 -35.01 16.83 -26.44
CA THR A 9 -34.56 17.56 -25.25
C THR A 9 -33.03 17.65 -25.30
N LYS A 10 -32.54 18.89 -25.43
CA LYS A 10 -31.12 19.23 -25.47
C LYS A 10 -30.48 18.89 -24.12
N MET A 11 -29.46 18.04 -24.14
CA MET A 11 -28.61 17.75 -22.99
C MET A 11 -27.91 19.05 -22.50
N PRO A 12 -27.81 19.30 -21.20
CA PRO A 12 -27.10 20.46 -20.68
C PRO A 12 -25.61 20.35 -20.98
N LYS A 13 -25.07 21.45 -21.51
CA LYS A 13 -23.65 21.65 -21.85
C LYS A 13 -22.77 21.25 -20.68
N HIS A 14 -21.75 20.44 -20.97
CA HIS A 14 -20.68 20.10 -20.04
C HIS A 14 -20.20 21.36 -19.33
N ARG A 15 -20.38 21.39 -18.02
CA ARG A 15 -19.80 22.39 -17.14
C ARG A 15 -18.29 22.17 -17.20
N ALA A 16 -17.59 23.03 -17.93
CA ALA A 16 -16.14 23.04 -17.96
C ALA A 16 -15.66 23.15 -16.51
N LEU A 17 -14.93 22.12 -16.06
CA LEU A 17 -14.21 22.17 -14.78
C LEU A 17 -13.16 23.28 -14.91
N PRO A 18 -12.99 24.13 -13.89
CA PRO A 18 -11.98 25.17 -13.93
C PRO A 18 -10.60 24.53 -14.09
N LEU A 19 -9.92 24.97 -15.15
CA LEU A 19 -8.52 24.73 -15.46
C LEU A 19 -7.70 25.43 -14.36
N PHE A 20 -7.33 24.69 -13.32
CA PHE A 20 -6.33 25.15 -12.37
C PHE A 20 -4.95 24.88 -13.00
N ASP A 21 -4.50 25.84 -13.82
CA ASP A 21 -3.11 26.00 -14.21
C ASP A 21 -2.30 26.44 -12.98
N GLN A 22 -1.90 25.47 -12.18
CA GLN A 22 -0.84 25.59 -11.20
C GLN A 22 -0.08 24.26 -11.20
N GLU A 23 0.83 24.12 -12.15
CA GLU A 23 1.86 23.08 -12.13
C GLU A 23 2.92 23.46 -11.09
N ASP A 24 2.51 23.50 -9.82
CA ASP A 24 3.46 23.16 -8.76
C ASP A 24 3.89 21.72 -9.05
N ALA A 25 5.19 21.45 -9.08
CA ALA A 25 5.72 20.12 -9.38
C ALA A 25 5.19 19.11 -8.35
N ILE A 26 4.03 18.52 -8.63
CA ILE A 26 3.39 17.53 -7.77
C ILE A 26 4.35 16.36 -7.69
N SER A 27 4.83 16.06 -6.48
CA SER A 27 5.76 14.96 -6.27
C SER A 27 5.18 13.67 -6.84
N ALA A 28 6.02 12.78 -7.37
CA ALA A 28 5.55 11.51 -7.95
C ALA A 28 4.69 10.72 -6.95
N GLU A 29 5.01 10.83 -5.66
CA GLU A 29 4.27 10.26 -4.54
C GLU A 29 2.85 10.85 -4.44
N GLU A 30 2.69 12.16 -4.61
CA GLU A 30 1.42 12.87 -4.49
C GLU A 30 0.53 12.65 -5.73
N LEU A 31 1.12 12.59 -6.93
CA LEU A 31 0.43 12.17 -8.15
C LEU A 31 -0.11 10.73 -8.02
N LEU A 32 0.67 9.84 -7.42
CA LEU A 32 0.23 8.47 -7.19
C LEU A 32 -0.84 8.39 -6.10
N LEU A 33 -0.74 9.20 -5.04
CA LEU A 33 -1.71 9.23 -3.95
C LEU A 33 -3.06 9.68 -4.50
N ARG A 34 -3.03 10.70 -5.36
CA ARG A 34 -4.19 11.17 -6.11
C ARG A 34 -4.81 10.05 -6.96
N ARG A 35 -3.99 9.24 -7.65
CA ARG A 35 -4.51 8.07 -8.41
C ARG A 35 -5.18 7.04 -7.50
N ILE A 36 -4.65 6.78 -6.31
CA ILE A 36 -5.24 5.81 -5.38
C ILE A 36 -6.55 6.35 -4.80
N LEU A 37 -6.60 7.63 -4.42
CA LEU A 37 -7.83 8.27 -3.94
C LEU A 37 -8.93 8.22 -5.01
N LEU A 38 -8.59 8.53 -6.27
CA LEU A 38 -9.52 8.40 -7.40
C LEU A 38 -9.95 6.94 -7.63
N ALA A 39 -9.06 5.96 -7.39
CA ALA A 39 -9.38 4.54 -7.52
C ALA A 39 -10.27 4.00 -6.39
N ILE A 40 -10.21 4.60 -5.19
CA ILE A 40 -11.11 4.31 -4.06
C ILE A 40 -12.55 4.73 -4.40
N GLU A 41 -12.71 5.87 -5.09
CA GLU A 41 -14.03 6.36 -5.52
C GLU A 41 -14.64 5.51 -6.65
N GLN A 42 -13.83 4.74 -7.38
CA GLN A 42 -14.29 3.90 -8.48
C GLN A 42 -14.85 2.55 -7.98
N PRO A 43 -16.02 2.10 -8.49
CA PRO A 43 -16.54 0.78 -8.17
C PRO A 43 -15.61 -0.30 -8.76
N GLN A 44 -14.86 -0.97 -7.88
CA GLN A 44 -13.96 -2.06 -8.28
C GLN A 44 -14.74 -3.38 -8.43
N PRO A 45 -14.37 -4.26 -9.39
CA PRO A 45 -14.96 -5.59 -9.50
C PRO A 45 -14.71 -6.38 -8.22
N LYS A 46 -15.75 -7.08 -7.72
CA LYS A 46 -15.65 -7.89 -6.50
C LYS A 46 -14.66 -9.03 -6.72
N ARG A 47 -13.50 -8.96 -6.08
CA ARG A 47 -12.51 -10.04 -6.01
C ARG A 47 -12.74 -10.86 -4.73
N PRO A 48 -12.44 -12.17 -4.72
CA PRO A 48 -12.46 -12.94 -3.48
C PRO A 48 -11.49 -12.33 -2.48
N LEU A 49 -12.00 -11.97 -1.30
CA LEU A 49 -11.19 -11.38 -0.24
C LEU A 49 -10.44 -12.50 0.50
N GLN A 50 -9.11 -12.42 0.50
CA GLN A 50 -8.30 -13.16 1.46
C GLN A 50 -8.10 -12.28 2.70
N CYS A 51 -8.59 -12.75 3.85
CA CYS A 51 -8.42 -12.05 5.12
C CYS A 51 -7.09 -12.46 5.75
N VAL A 52 -6.24 -11.48 6.04
CA VAL A 52 -4.96 -11.69 6.74
C VAL A 52 -4.98 -10.88 8.03
N THR A 53 -4.72 -11.55 9.16
CA THR A 53 -4.63 -10.90 10.46
C THR A 53 -3.20 -10.44 10.71
N TYR A 54 -3.00 -9.14 10.91
CA TYR A 54 -1.70 -8.55 11.24
C TYR A 54 -1.71 -8.00 12.66
N LYS A 55 -0.72 -8.38 13.48
CA LYS A 55 -0.52 -7.83 14.83
C LYS A 55 0.39 -6.61 14.75
N MET A 56 -0.15 -5.44 15.05
CA MET A 56 0.59 -4.18 15.04
C MET A 56 0.91 -3.73 16.47
N PRO A 57 2.15 -3.25 16.76
CA PRO A 57 2.45 -2.63 18.05
C PRO A 57 1.59 -1.38 18.27
N LEU A 58 1.13 -1.18 19.52
CA LEU A 58 0.20 -0.11 19.89
C LEU A 58 0.62 1.30 19.40
N PRO A 59 1.88 1.73 19.51
CA PRO A 59 2.28 3.07 19.05
C PRO A 59 2.04 3.29 17.55
N HIS A 60 2.27 2.26 16.73
CA HIS A 60 2.05 2.34 15.29
C HIS A 60 0.56 2.36 14.96
N TYR A 61 -0.23 1.55 15.67
CA TYR A 61 -1.69 1.53 15.52
C TYR A 61 -2.31 2.90 15.82
N LEU A 62 -1.87 3.57 16.89
CA LEU A 62 -2.38 4.89 17.27
C LEU A 62 -2.07 5.94 16.19
N ARG A 63 -0.83 6.00 15.70
CA ARG A 63 -0.45 6.91 14.61
C ARG A 63 -1.29 6.68 13.36
N MET A 64 -1.51 5.43 13.00
CA MET A 64 -2.28 5.07 11.82
C MET A 64 -3.78 5.38 12.00
N LYS A 65 -4.32 5.18 13.21
CA LYS A 65 -5.68 5.56 13.57
C LYS A 65 -5.89 7.07 13.49
N GLU A 66 -4.95 7.86 14.01
CA GLU A 66 -4.99 9.33 13.92
C GLU A 66 -4.99 9.80 12.46
N ALA A 67 -4.12 9.23 11.61
CA ALA A 67 -4.09 9.54 10.19
C ALA A 67 -5.43 9.16 9.50
N ALA A 68 -5.99 8.00 9.81
CA ALA A 68 -7.26 7.55 9.26
C ALA A 68 -8.39 8.52 9.60
N GLN A 69 -8.46 8.94 10.87
CA GLN A 69 -9.46 9.89 11.35
C GLN A 69 -9.31 11.27 10.70
N ARG A 70 -8.08 11.78 10.63
CA ARG A 70 -7.77 13.09 10.03
C ARG A 70 -8.25 13.19 8.58
N TRP A 71 -8.11 12.11 7.82
CA TRP A 71 -8.41 12.08 6.39
C TRP A 71 -9.72 11.35 6.05
N LYS A 72 -10.50 10.93 7.05
CA LYS A 72 -11.74 10.15 6.91
C LYS A 72 -11.57 8.89 6.05
N LEU A 73 -10.41 8.24 6.14
CA LEU A 73 -10.09 7.00 5.44
C LEU A 73 -10.40 5.79 6.34
N SER A 74 -10.75 4.64 5.75
CA SER A 74 -10.79 3.40 6.52
C SER A 74 -9.37 2.91 6.81
N TYR A 75 -9.21 2.15 7.89
CA TYR A 75 -7.92 1.54 8.24
C TYR A 75 -7.39 0.63 7.11
N SER A 76 -8.29 -0.05 6.42
CA SER A 76 -7.98 -0.90 5.26
C SER A 76 -7.54 -0.10 4.04
N ASP A 77 -8.02 1.13 3.85
CA ASP A 77 -7.59 1.97 2.74
C ASP A 77 -6.16 2.47 2.97
N LEU A 78 -5.81 2.87 4.19
CA LEU A 78 -4.44 3.22 4.55
C LEU A 78 -3.47 2.06 4.34
N LEU A 79 -3.83 0.84 4.76
CA LEU A 79 -3.00 -0.33 4.50
C LEU A 79 -2.86 -0.61 3.01
N ARG A 80 -3.95 -0.51 2.23
CA ARG A 80 -3.90 -0.67 0.79
C ARG A 80 -2.99 0.36 0.12
N ILE A 81 -3.10 1.62 0.52
CA ILE A 81 -2.23 2.70 0.05
C ILE A 81 -0.78 2.35 0.38
N ALA A 82 -0.45 2.06 1.63
CA ALA A 82 0.91 1.74 2.05
C ALA A 82 1.51 0.55 1.29
N MET A 83 0.74 -0.54 1.15
CA MET A 83 1.17 -1.72 0.39
C MET A 83 1.37 -1.40 -1.09
N PHE A 84 0.50 -0.58 -1.68
CA PHE A 84 0.63 -0.17 -3.07
C PHE A 84 1.93 0.60 -3.35
N TYR A 85 2.41 1.42 -2.41
CA TYR A 85 3.71 2.09 -2.52
C TYR A 85 4.88 1.17 -2.24
N LEU A 86 4.79 0.38 -1.17
CA LEU A 86 5.92 -0.39 -0.66
C LEU A 86 6.22 -1.62 -1.51
N THR A 87 5.20 -2.31 -2.02
CA THR A 87 5.41 -3.56 -2.78
C THR A 87 6.28 -3.36 -4.02
N PRO A 88 6.00 -2.40 -4.93
CA PRO A 88 6.85 -2.19 -6.10
C PRO A 88 8.28 -1.79 -5.74
N ALA A 89 8.46 -0.96 -4.72
CA ALA A 89 9.78 -0.54 -4.23
C ALA A 89 10.61 -1.71 -3.69
N LEU A 90 9.95 -2.74 -3.14
CA LEU A 90 10.58 -3.96 -2.64
C LEU A 90 10.77 -5.02 -3.74
N GLU A 91 9.95 -5.05 -4.78
CA GLU A 91 10.08 -5.97 -5.93
C GLU A 91 11.26 -5.60 -6.83
N ALA A 92 11.50 -4.31 -7.04
CA ALA A 92 12.59 -3.81 -7.87
C ALA A 92 13.34 -2.67 -7.18
N PRO A 93 14.04 -2.94 -6.06
CA PRO A 93 14.76 -1.89 -5.34
C PRO A 93 15.94 -1.39 -6.16
N SER A 94 16.13 -0.07 -6.18
CA SER A 94 17.18 0.60 -6.92
C SER A 94 18.01 1.54 -6.04
N GLY A 95 19.24 1.83 -6.46
CA GLY A 95 20.11 2.79 -5.80
C GLY A 95 20.42 2.42 -4.35
N GLU A 96 20.34 3.41 -3.46
CA GLU A 96 20.65 3.27 -2.04
C GLU A 96 19.74 2.28 -1.31
N LEU A 97 18.44 2.26 -1.64
CA LEU A 97 17.47 1.33 -1.04
C LEU A 97 17.89 -0.13 -1.27
N ARG A 98 18.40 -0.45 -2.46
CA ARG A 98 18.90 -1.80 -2.76
C ARG A 98 20.09 -2.17 -1.86
N ALA A 99 21.06 -1.27 -1.70
CA ALA A 99 22.23 -1.52 -0.87
C ALA A 99 21.85 -1.73 0.61
N LEU A 100 20.90 -0.95 1.12
CA LEU A 100 20.36 -1.11 2.47
C LEU A 100 19.66 -2.47 2.64
N LEU A 101 18.82 -2.87 1.67
CA LEU A 101 18.13 -4.15 1.70
C LEU A 101 19.10 -5.34 1.62
N GLU A 102 20.16 -5.26 0.81
CA GLU A 102 21.18 -6.30 0.72
C GLU A 102 21.96 -6.44 2.04
N THR A 103 22.30 -5.32 2.67
CA THR A 103 22.96 -5.29 3.99
C THR A 103 22.05 -5.85 5.09
N HIS A 104 20.77 -5.49 5.06
CA HIS A 104 19.79 -6.05 6.00
C HIS A 104 19.65 -7.56 5.81
N ARG A 105 19.54 -8.03 4.56
CA ARG A 105 19.43 -9.45 4.22
C ARG A 105 20.62 -10.26 4.75
N SER A 106 21.85 -9.78 4.55
CA SER A 106 23.04 -10.47 5.04
C SER A 106 23.09 -10.57 6.57
N SER A 107 22.70 -9.48 7.26
CA SER A 107 22.61 -9.47 8.73
C SER A 107 21.58 -10.47 9.26
N GLU A 108 20.38 -10.54 8.67
CA GLU A 108 19.36 -11.50 9.11
C GLU A 108 19.77 -12.95 8.85
N LEU A 109 20.44 -13.24 7.73
CA LEU A 109 20.99 -14.57 7.44
C LEU A 109 22.06 -14.98 8.47
N GLN A 110 22.93 -14.06 8.88
CA GLN A 110 23.91 -14.31 9.94
C GLN A 110 23.25 -14.59 11.28
N LYS A 111 22.26 -13.76 11.69
CA LYS A 111 21.52 -14.00 12.94
C LYS A 111 20.80 -15.35 12.90
N GLN A 112 20.25 -15.74 11.75
CA GLN A 112 19.59 -17.03 11.58
C GLN A 112 20.58 -18.19 11.70
N SER A 113 21.77 -18.09 11.09
CA SER A 113 22.80 -19.12 11.19
C SER A 113 23.31 -19.28 12.63
N GLU A 114 23.53 -18.18 13.34
CA GLU A 114 23.90 -18.18 14.75
C GLU A 114 22.82 -18.81 15.64
N ARG A 115 21.55 -18.46 15.43
CA ARG A 115 20.43 -19.06 16.17
C ARG A 115 20.35 -20.56 15.93
N SER A 116 20.54 -20.99 14.69
CA SER A 116 20.56 -22.41 14.32
C SER A 116 21.73 -23.16 14.97
N LEU A 117 22.93 -22.56 14.95
CA LEU A 117 24.13 -23.12 15.57
C LEU A 117 23.98 -23.22 17.10
N LYS A 118 23.48 -22.16 17.75
CA LYS A 118 23.21 -22.17 19.20
C LYS A 118 22.22 -23.27 19.57
N ARG A 119 21.18 -23.47 18.76
CA ARG A 119 20.18 -24.53 18.96
C ARG A 119 20.75 -25.94 18.75
N SER A 120 21.61 -26.14 17.74
CA SER A 120 22.22 -27.45 17.51
C SER A 120 23.23 -27.81 18.60
N LEU A 121 24.00 -26.83 19.08
CA LEU A 121 24.93 -27.01 20.21
C LEU A 121 24.20 -27.29 21.51
N SER A 122 23.07 -26.61 21.79
CA SER A 122 22.28 -26.90 23.00
C SER A 122 21.68 -28.30 22.98
N LEU A 123 21.18 -28.76 21.83
CA LEU A 123 20.67 -30.13 21.64
C LEU A 123 21.78 -31.19 21.81
N ARG A 124 22.98 -30.94 21.28
CA ARG A 124 24.13 -31.85 21.47
C ARG A 124 24.55 -31.95 22.94
N LYS A 125 24.58 -30.82 23.66
CA LYS A 125 24.88 -30.80 25.11
C LYS A 125 23.83 -31.57 25.91
N ALA A 126 22.54 -31.40 25.61
CA ALA A 126 21.47 -32.12 26.28
C ALA A 126 21.56 -33.64 26.06
N LYS A 127 21.97 -34.08 24.86
CA LYS A 127 22.11 -35.50 24.52
C LYS A 127 23.32 -36.19 25.18
N LEU A 128 24.38 -35.44 25.49
CA LEU A 128 25.57 -35.95 26.18
C LEU A 128 25.41 -35.99 27.71
N ALA A 129 24.39 -35.32 28.25
CA ALA A 129 24.09 -35.25 29.68
C ALA A 129 22.98 -36.24 30.12
N SER A 130 22.49 -37.07 29.19
CA SER A 130 21.53 -38.16 29.40
C SER A 130 22.17 -39.50 29.14
#